data_AF-A0A7X7DWM8-F1
#
_entry.id   AF-A0A7X7DWM8-F1
#
_cell.length_a   1.000
_cell.length_b   1.000
_cell.length_c   1.000
_cell.angle_alpha   90.00
_cell.angle_beta   90.00
_cell.angle_gamma   90.00
#
_symmetry.space_group_name_H-M   'P 1'
#
loop_
_entity.id
_entity.type
_entity.pdbx_description
1 polymer ?
#
loop_
_entity_poly.entity_id
_entity_poly.type
_entity_poly.pdbx_seq_one_letter_code
_entity_poly.pdbx_strand_id
1 'polypeptide(L)'
;LGFEEIASPEVVVVLGLTEHSAGNAIGIGLADIATLRAVRGLDFASTYTNGVTAGDIRGCAIPLLANDERDAIAIAVSGCAPKTAKECRIVQIQNTLELSSIAVSEAYFDELSKDANIRVLSAPEPMRFSEEGDLERVGKSS
;
A
#
# COMPACT_ATOMS: atom_id res chain seq x y z
N LEU A 1 -0.25 0.82 19.21
CA LEU A 1 -0.25 -0.14 18.08
C LEU A 1 1.19 -0.19 17.60
N GLY A 2 1.91 -1.28 17.87
CA GLY A 2 3.38 -1.34 17.72
C GLY A 2 3.93 -1.29 16.29
N PHE A 3 3.09 -1.14 15.27
CA PHE A 3 3.54 -1.11 13.87
C PHE A 3 4.37 0.14 13.52
N GLU A 4 4.15 1.28 14.20
CA GLU A 4 4.98 2.47 14.00
C GLU A 4 6.43 2.28 14.48
N GLU A 5 6.66 1.41 15.47
CA GLU A 5 8.01 1.04 15.92
C GLU A 5 8.64 -0.06 15.05
N ILE A 6 7.82 -0.87 14.36
CA ILE A 6 8.26 -2.01 13.56
C ILE A 6 8.61 -1.60 12.11
N ALA A 7 7.94 -0.59 11.55
CA ALA A 7 8.20 -0.14 10.18
C ALA A 7 7.85 1.33 9.97
N SER A 8 8.87 2.18 9.82
CA SER A 8 8.74 3.47 9.14
C SER A 8 8.96 3.23 7.64
N PRO A 9 7.92 3.32 6.78
CA PRO A 9 8.09 3.03 5.36
C PRO A 9 8.98 4.07 4.69
N GLU A 10 9.92 3.62 3.85
CA GLU A 10 10.73 4.49 3.00
C GLU A 10 9.96 4.95 1.76
N VAL A 11 9.07 4.10 1.25
CA VAL A 11 8.22 4.37 0.08
C VAL A 11 6.82 3.85 0.35
N VAL A 12 5.81 4.68 0.11
CA VAL A 12 4.39 4.36 0.22
C VAL A 12 3.75 4.34 -1.17
N VAL A 13 3.02 3.26 -1.45
CA VAL A 13 2.33 3.04 -2.73
C VAL A 13 0.83 2.91 -2.53
N VAL A 14 0.05 3.72 -3.23
CA VAL A 14 -1.42 3.60 -3.28
C VAL A 14 -1.84 2.83 -4.53
N LEU A 15 -2.26 1.59 -4.33
CA LEU A 15 -2.66 0.69 -5.43
C LEU A 15 -4.13 0.89 -5.88
N GLY A 16 -4.97 1.46 -5.03
CA GLY A 16 -6.39 1.66 -5.32
C GLY A 16 -7.15 2.26 -4.15
N LEU A 17 -8.43 2.55 -4.39
CA LEU A 17 -9.38 2.99 -3.37
C LEU A 17 -10.36 1.86 -3.07
N THR A 18 -10.81 1.77 -1.82
CA THR A 18 -11.89 0.86 -1.43
C THR A 18 -13.25 1.54 -1.66
N GLU A 19 -14.33 0.75 -1.78
CA GLU A 19 -15.68 1.31 -1.94
C GLU A 19 -16.07 2.26 -0.79
N HIS A 20 -15.60 1.96 0.43
CA HIS A 20 -15.86 2.77 1.61
C HIS A 20 -15.33 4.20 1.50
N SER A 21 -14.31 4.46 0.68
CA SER A 21 -13.80 5.82 0.51
C SER A 21 -14.73 6.71 -0.31
N ALA A 22 -15.68 6.12 -1.06
CA ALA A 22 -16.53 6.82 -2.01
C ALA A 22 -15.75 7.72 -2.98
N GLY A 23 -14.51 7.34 -3.32
CA GLY A 23 -13.61 8.13 -4.17
C GLY A 23 -12.89 9.27 -3.45
N ASN A 24 -13.16 9.52 -2.17
CA ASN A 24 -12.41 10.49 -1.38
C ASN A 24 -11.04 9.91 -1.02
N ALA A 25 -9.97 10.58 -1.42
CA ALA A 25 -8.61 10.16 -1.14
C ALA A 25 -7.78 11.28 -0.52
N ILE A 26 -8.35 11.99 0.46
CA ILE A 26 -7.58 12.94 1.26
C ILE A 26 -6.36 12.23 1.89
N GLY A 27 -5.18 12.81 1.70
CA GLY A 27 -3.90 12.23 2.12
C GLY A 27 -3.19 11.40 1.05
N ILE A 28 -3.75 11.20 -0.15
CA ILE A 28 -3.05 10.51 -1.25
C ILE A 28 -1.72 11.18 -1.60
N GLY A 29 -1.62 12.50 -1.45
CA GLY A 29 -0.40 13.27 -1.68
C GLY A 29 0.71 13.02 -0.65
N LEU A 30 0.47 12.23 0.39
CA LEU A 30 1.48 11.75 1.33
C LEU A 30 2.17 10.46 0.85
N ALA A 31 1.61 9.80 -0.17
CA ALA A 31 2.25 8.66 -0.80
C ALA A 31 3.29 9.10 -1.83
N ASP A 32 4.27 8.24 -2.09
CA ASP A 32 5.28 8.48 -3.10
C ASP A 32 4.79 8.10 -4.50
N ILE A 33 3.99 7.03 -4.59
CA ILE A 33 3.53 6.44 -5.85
C ILE A 33 2.03 6.13 -5.75
N ALA A 34 1.29 6.38 -6.82
CA ALA A 34 -0.09 5.95 -7.00
C ALA A 34 -0.26 5.30 -8.38
N THR A 35 -1.17 4.33 -8.48
CA THR A 35 -1.52 3.73 -9.77
C THR A 35 -2.50 4.58 -10.54
N LEU A 36 -2.51 4.45 -11.87
CA LEU A 36 -3.50 5.08 -12.72
C LEU A 36 -4.93 4.70 -12.35
N ARG A 37 -5.14 3.44 -11.92
CA ARG A 37 -6.43 2.97 -11.40
C ARG A 37 -6.84 3.73 -10.13
N ALA A 38 -5.92 3.91 -9.18
CA ALA A 38 -6.19 4.68 -7.97
C ALA A 38 -6.57 6.13 -8.31
N VAL A 39 -5.78 6.79 -9.18
CA VAL A 39 -6.01 8.19 -9.56
C VAL A 39 -7.33 8.38 -10.32
N ARG A 40 -7.69 7.45 -11.22
CA ARG A 40 -8.98 7.47 -11.92
C ARG A 40 -10.18 7.25 -11.00
N GLY A 41 -9.96 6.61 -9.85
CA GLY A 41 -11.01 6.36 -8.86
C GLY A 41 -11.31 7.57 -7.97
N LEU A 42 -10.53 8.65 -8.02
CA LEU A 42 -10.78 9.82 -7.18
C LEU A 42 -12.06 10.57 -7.59
N ASP A 43 -12.86 10.92 -6.58
CA ASP A 43 -13.71 12.08 -6.64
C ASP A 43 -12.89 13.31 -6.23
N PHE A 44 -12.43 14.04 -7.22
CA PHE A 44 -11.66 15.27 -7.02
C PHE A 44 -12.45 16.36 -6.30
N ALA A 45 -13.77 16.45 -6.51
CA ALA A 45 -14.58 17.47 -5.86
C ALA A 45 -14.63 17.22 -4.35
N SER A 46 -14.92 15.98 -3.94
CA SER A 46 -14.94 15.60 -2.53
C SER A 46 -13.55 15.67 -1.89
N THR A 47 -12.51 15.16 -2.58
CA THR A 47 -11.13 15.18 -2.09
C THR A 47 -10.63 16.60 -1.87
N TYR A 48 -10.83 17.51 -2.84
CA TYR A 48 -10.37 18.89 -2.72
C TYR A 48 -11.20 19.72 -1.74
N THR A 49 -12.52 19.51 -1.70
CA THR A 49 -13.38 20.18 -0.70
C THR A 49 -12.92 19.83 0.71
N ASN A 50 -12.66 18.55 0.96
CA ASN A 50 -12.17 18.09 2.27
C ASN A 50 -10.76 18.59 2.55
N GLY A 51 -9.85 18.52 1.57
CA GLY A 51 -8.48 19.03 1.73
C GLY A 51 -8.44 20.52 2.06
N VAL A 52 -9.21 21.34 1.34
CA VAL A 52 -9.29 22.79 1.61
C VAL A 52 -9.90 23.06 2.99
N THR A 53 -10.98 22.38 3.34
CA THR A 53 -11.66 22.56 4.64
C THR A 53 -10.79 22.12 5.81
N ALA A 54 -10.02 21.04 5.64
CA ALA A 54 -9.09 20.52 6.63
C ALA A 54 -7.75 21.29 6.68
N GLY A 55 -7.48 22.17 5.72
CA GLY A 55 -6.19 22.85 5.58
C GLY A 55 -5.06 21.96 5.04
N ASP A 56 -5.38 20.79 4.49
CA ASP A 56 -4.42 19.83 3.92
C ASP A 56 -4.49 19.80 2.38
N ILE A 57 -3.99 20.88 1.77
CA ILE A 57 -3.89 20.97 0.31
C ILE A 57 -2.83 20.01 -0.23
N ARG A 58 -1.75 19.77 0.53
CA ARG A 58 -0.64 18.91 0.09
C ARG A 58 -1.06 17.45 0.01
N GLY A 59 -1.87 16.98 0.95
CA GLY A 59 -2.45 15.65 0.93
C GLY A 59 -3.37 15.37 -0.27
N CYS A 60 -3.71 16.39 -1.06
CA CYS A 60 -4.50 16.23 -2.29
C CYS A 60 -3.65 16.14 -3.56
N ALA A 61 -2.33 16.31 -3.48
CA ALA A 61 -1.45 16.23 -4.64
C ALA A 61 -1.44 14.82 -5.25
N ILE A 62 -1.25 14.72 -6.56
CA ILE A 62 -1.08 13.44 -7.24
C ILE A 62 0.39 13.00 -7.12
N PRO A 63 0.69 11.82 -6.53
CA PRO A 63 2.04 11.26 -6.46
C PRO A 63 2.62 10.88 -7.83
N LEU A 64 3.80 10.26 -7.83
CA LEU A 64 4.31 9.60 -9.03
C LEU A 64 3.26 8.62 -9.56
N LEU A 65 2.89 8.77 -10.83
CA LEU A 65 1.83 7.99 -11.44
C LEU A 65 2.40 6.78 -12.19
N ALA A 66 2.10 5.57 -11.71
CA ALA A 66 2.43 4.32 -12.38
C ALA A 66 1.26 3.80 -13.23
N ASN A 67 1.55 3.09 -14.32
CA ASN A 67 0.50 2.59 -15.22
C ASN A 67 -0.35 1.50 -14.55
N ASP A 68 0.30 0.57 -13.87
CA ASP A 68 -0.31 -0.56 -13.18
C ASP A 68 0.39 -0.83 -11.83
N GLU A 69 -0.10 -1.86 -11.12
CA GLU A 69 0.41 -2.21 -9.79
C GLU A 69 1.80 -2.84 -9.83
N ARG A 70 2.12 -3.58 -10.91
CA ARG A 70 3.44 -4.17 -11.13
C ARG A 70 4.50 -3.09 -11.28
N ASP A 71 4.25 -2.09 -12.13
CA ASP A 71 5.10 -0.92 -12.32
C ASP A 71 5.27 -0.16 -11.01
N ALA A 72 4.17 0.10 -10.30
CA ALA A 72 4.19 0.85 -9.04
C ALA A 72 5.10 0.18 -8.00
N ILE A 73 4.97 -1.14 -7.84
CA ILE A 73 5.78 -1.92 -6.89
C ILE A 73 7.24 -2.00 -7.36
N ALA A 74 7.49 -2.19 -8.66
CA ALA A 74 8.84 -2.22 -9.21
C ALA A 74 9.58 -0.89 -8.98
N ILE A 75 8.90 0.25 -9.17
CA ILE A 75 9.45 1.59 -8.89
C ILE A 75 9.74 1.73 -7.39
N ALA A 76 8.82 1.32 -6.52
CA ALA A 76 9.01 1.41 -5.07
C ALA A 76 10.21 0.58 -4.60
N VAL A 77 10.31 -0.67 -5.03
CA VAL A 77 11.43 -1.57 -4.72
C VAL A 77 12.74 -0.98 -5.24
N SER A 78 12.74 -0.38 -6.44
CA SER A 78 13.92 0.29 -6.99
C SER A 78 14.35 1.49 -6.14
N GLY A 79 13.38 2.24 -5.59
CA GLY A 79 13.63 3.37 -4.69
C GLY A 79 14.27 2.98 -3.36
N CYS A 80 13.90 1.82 -2.80
CA CYS A 80 14.51 1.28 -1.58
C CYS A 80 15.91 0.64 -1.80
N ALA A 81 16.31 0.42 -3.05
CA ALA A 81 17.62 -0.15 -3.43
C ALA A 81 18.06 -1.43 -2.65
N PRO A 82 17.22 -2.48 -2.56
CA PRO A 82 17.61 -3.74 -1.92
C PRO A 82 18.68 -4.47 -2.73
N LYS A 83 19.60 -5.20 -2.06
CA LYS A 83 20.63 -5.97 -2.79
C LYS A 83 20.07 -7.28 -3.32
N THR A 84 19.06 -7.84 -2.66
CA THR A 84 18.38 -9.07 -3.07
C THR A 84 16.87 -8.98 -2.78
N ALA A 85 16.06 -9.77 -3.49
CA ALA A 85 14.62 -9.85 -3.24
C ALA A 85 14.27 -10.29 -1.81
N LYS A 86 15.15 -11.07 -1.14
CA LYS A 86 14.97 -11.53 0.24
C LYS A 86 15.19 -10.44 1.29
N GLU A 87 15.86 -9.35 0.92
CA GLU A 87 16.06 -8.19 1.81
C GLU A 87 14.88 -7.20 1.73
N CYS A 88 14.01 -7.32 0.72
CA CYS A 88 12.85 -6.45 0.58
C CYS A 88 11.91 -6.58 1.78
N ARG A 89 11.74 -5.50 2.54
CA ARG A 89 10.81 -5.39 3.66
C ARG A 89 9.54 -4.68 3.19
N ILE A 90 8.53 -5.47 2.83
CA ILE A 90 7.27 -4.98 2.26
C ILE A 90 6.12 -5.35 3.19
N VAL A 91 5.22 -4.40 3.40
CA VAL A 91 3.92 -4.63 4.05
C VAL A 91 2.83 -4.21 3.06
N GLN A 92 1.85 -5.08 2.86
CA GLN A 92 0.64 -4.81 2.10
C GLN A 92 -0.55 -4.85 3.06
N ILE A 93 -1.30 -3.76 3.08
CA ILE A 93 -2.54 -3.62 3.85
C ILE A 93 -3.71 -3.38 2.88
N GLN A 94 -4.90 -3.85 3.24
CA GLN A 94 -6.11 -3.62 2.43
C GLN A 94 -6.57 -2.17 2.54
N ASN A 95 -6.60 -1.62 3.75
CA ASN A 95 -6.94 -0.24 4.04
C ASN A 95 -6.39 0.16 5.43
N THR A 96 -6.37 1.46 5.71
CA THR A 96 -5.80 2.02 6.94
C THR A 96 -6.68 1.85 8.18
N LEU A 97 -7.95 1.42 8.02
CA LEU A 97 -8.90 1.23 9.12
C LEU A 97 -8.90 -0.21 9.64
N GLU A 98 -8.56 -1.18 8.79
CA GLU A 98 -8.57 -2.61 9.10
C GLU A 98 -7.15 -3.19 9.03
N LEU A 99 -6.43 -3.14 10.15
CA LEU A 99 -5.07 -3.67 10.31
C LEU A 99 -5.02 -5.02 11.05
N SER A 100 -6.14 -5.73 11.11
CA SER A 100 -6.23 -7.05 11.77
C SER A 100 -5.55 -8.16 10.96
N SER A 101 -5.46 -7.99 9.64
CA SER A 101 -4.73 -8.86 8.73
C SER A 101 -3.90 -8.01 7.77
N ILE A 102 -2.64 -8.41 7.60
CA ILE A 102 -1.69 -7.78 6.69
C ILE A 102 -0.90 -8.87 5.97
N ALA A 103 -0.45 -8.58 4.76
CA ALA A 103 0.53 -9.41 4.07
C ALA A 103 1.91 -8.77 4.23
N VAL A 104 2.93 -9.60 4.46
CA VAL A 104 4.30 -9.15 4.68
C VAL A 104 5.26 -9.96 3.83
N SER A 105 6.38 -9.36 3.44
CA SER A 105 7.43 -10.09 2.72
C SER A 105 8.10 -11.16 3.57
N GLU A 106 8.82 -12.09 2.93
CA GLU A 106 9.61 -13.14 3.60
C GLU A 106 10.57 -12.54 4.66
N ALA A 107 11.17 -11.38 4.37
CA ALA A 107 12.05 -10.68 5.30
C ALA A 107 11.39 -10.35 6.65
N TYR A 108 10.12 -9.91 6.62
CA TYR A 108 9.34 -9.64 7.84
C TYR A 108 8.77 -10.91 8.45
N PHE A 109 8.43 -11.91 7.63
CA PHE A 109 7.87 -13.17 8.12
C PHE A 109 8.78 -13.86 9.14
N ASP A 110 10.08 -13.92 8.87
CA ASP A 110 11.07 -14.57 9.76
C ASP A 110 11.21 -13.88 11.12
N GLU A 111 10.91 -12.59 11.18
CA GLU A 111 10.92 -11.76 12.40
C GLU A 111 9.58 -11.90 13.15
N LEU A 112 8.48 -11.66 12.45
CA LEU A 112 7.13 -11.56 13.02
C LEU A 112 6.54 -12.92 13.42
N SER A 113 6.95 -14.02 12.76
CA SER A 113 6.47 -15.37 13.10
C SER A 113 6.85 -15.83 14.51
N LYS A 114 7.80 -15.15 15.16
CA LYS A 114 8.25 -15.43 16.53
C LYS A 114 7.49 -14.62 17.59
N ASP A 115 6.71 -13.63 17.18
CA ASP A 115 5.93 -12.79 18.10
C ASP A 115 4.66 -13.54 18.54
N ALA A 116 4.47 -13.70 19.85
CA ALA A 116 3.31 -14.37 20.42
C ALA A 116 1.98 -13.62 20.17
N ASN A 117 2.03 -12.34 19.79
CA ASN A 117 0.86 -11.54 19.45
C ASN A 117 0.45 -11.66 17.98
N ILE A 118 1.25 -12.34 17.16
CA ILE A 118 1.02 -12.47 15.72
C ILE A 118 0.56 -13.88 15.40
N ARG A 119 -0.55 -13.98 14.65
CA ARG A 119 -1.05 -15.24 14.12
C ARG A 119 -0.73 -15.33 12.64
N VAL A 120 0.12 -16.28 12.26
CA VAL A 120 0.39 -16.61 10.86
C VAL A 120 -0.84 -17.26 10.22
N LEU A 121 -1.35 -16.68 9.14
CA LEU A 121 -2.53 -17.16 8.41
C LEU A 121 -2.16 -18.09 7.24
N SER A 122 -1.01 -17.86 6.61
CA SER A 122 -0.50 -18.65 5.48
C SER A 122 1.03 -18.67 5.46
N ALA A 123 1.61 -19.64 4.75
CA ALA A 123 3.04 -19.65 4.48
C ALA A 123 3.39 -18.60 3.40
N PRO A 124 4.65 -18.12 3.35
CA PRO A 124 5.09 -17.20 2.31
C PRO A 124 4.90 -17.79 0.91
N GLU A 125 4.41 -16.97 -0.02
CA GLU A 125 4.24 -17.33 -1.42
C GLU A 125 4.79 -16.24 -2.35
N PRO A 126 5.17 -16.58 -3.60
CA PRO A 126 5.59 -15.58 -4.56
C PRO A 126 4.50 -14.56 -4.85
N MET A 127 4.89 -13.29 -4.94
CA MET A 127 4.00 -12.22 -5.41
C MET A 127 3.57 -12.48 -6.86
N ARG A 128 2.27 -12.46 -7.14
CA ARG A 128 1.69 -12.74 -8.46
C ARG A 128 0.97 -11.52 -9.01
N PHE A 129 0.98 -11.42 -10.33
CA PHE A 129 0.33 -10.36 -11.06
C PHE A 129 -0.49 -10.95 -12.21
N SER A 130 -1.63 -10.35 -12.51
CA SER A 130 -2.38 -10.67 -13.73
C SER A 130 -1.61 -10.24 -14.99
N GLU A 131 -2.14 -10.56 -16.17
CA GLU A 131 -1.58 -10.12 -17.45
C GLU A 131 -1.60 -8.59 -17.58
N GLU A 132 -2.59 -7.94 -16.99
CA GLU A 132 -2.76 -6.49 -16.95
C GLU A 132 -1.90 -5.79 -15.88
N GLY A 133 -1.10 -6.55 -15.12
CA GLY A 133 -0.21 -6.00 -14.11
C GLY A 133 -0.88 -5.70 -12.76
N ASP A 134 -2.10 -6.18 -12.51
CA ASP A 134 -2.75 -6.07 -11.21
C ASP A 134 -2.17 -7.12 -10.23
N LEU A 135 -1.83 -6.71 -9.00
CA LEU A 135 -1.34 -7.60 -7.96
C LEU A 135 -2.49 -8.44 -7.40
N GLU A 136 -2.30 -9.76 -7.42
CA GLU A 136 -3.19 -10.71 -6.74
C GLU A 136 -3.13 -10.47 -5.23
N ARG A 137 -4.22 -9.95 -4.66
CA ARG A 137 -4.31 -9.63 -3.23
C ARG A 137 -4.27 -10.90 -2.39
N VAL A 138 -3.35 -10.95 -1.44
CA VAL A 138 -3.28 -12.02 -0.44
C VAL A 138 -4.38 -11.78 0.60
N GLY A 139 -5.11 -12.83 1.00
CA GLY A 139 -6.06 -12.76 2.11
C GLY A 139 -7.45 -12.20 1.79
N LYS A 140 -7.90 -12.21 0.53
CA LYS A 140 -9.32 -11.98 0.21
C LYS A 140 -10.17 -13.05 0.90
N SER A 141 -10.87 -12.66 1.98
CA SER A 141 -12.11 -13.35 2.33
C SER A 141 -13.12 -12.96 1.24
N SER A 142 -13.72 -13.99 0.65
CA SER A 142 -14.84 -13.94 -0.30
C SER A 142 -15.92 -12.94 0.08
#